data_AF-A0A804LUD9-F1
#
_entry.id   AF-A0A804LUD9-F1
#
_cell.length_a   1.000
_cell.length_b   1.000
_cell.length_c   1.000
_cell.angle_alpha   90.00
_cell.angle_beta   90.00
_cell.angle_gamma   90.00
#
_symmetry.space_group_name_H-M   'P 1'
#
loop_
_entity.id
_entity.type
_entity.pdbx_description
1 polymer ?
#
loop_
_entity_poly.entity_id
_entity_poly.type
_entity_poly.pdbx_seq_one_letter_code
_entity_poly.pdbx_strand_id
1 'polypeptide(L)'
;MSSAGCAHFYCHECWEGYISAAIGGGPGCLSLRCPDPSCSAMVLQGMVNELAKDEDKAKYARFLLRAYVEGSKKTKWCPAPDCTCAVEFLGDENYDVSCNCKFSFCWNCTEEAHRPVNCETVSKWILKNSAESENMNWILANSKPCPKCKRPIEKNQGCMHMTCTPPCKFEFCWLCLGAWSDHGERTGGFYACNRYESAKKEGVYDETESRRERAKNSLERYMHYYERWASNQTSRQKAQADLLKAEKDQLANLTYIYGIPETQLKFIIEAWSQIIECRRVLKWTYAYGYYLDDKVKSDFFEYLQGLLFLFHVDIINGFIIPCGNPWNILESNYLTGEAESGLERLHQCAEKDLHNFLTPVKFESTETTTPTVAEFGEFRVKLAGLTSVTRNYFENLVQALEAGLEDVHATAQAAGTSIAGTSSKKGGTKSKKKQHTKPSSDHTDDGWPCERCTFLNPPSVVVCSVCEKSRY
;
A
#
# COMPACT_ATOMS: atom_id res chain seq x y z
N MET A 1 21.55 49.58 23.08
CA MET A 1 21.09 48.74 24.20
C MET A 1 19.60 48.52 24.01
N SER A 2 19.10 47.33 24.29
CA SER A 2 17.69 46.94 24.02
C SER A 2 17.04 46.37 25.28
N SER A 3 15.71 46.45 25.37
CA SER A 3 14.89 45.94 26.48
C SER A 3 13.67 45.19 25.94
N ALA A 4 13.23 44.14 26.66
CA ALA A 4 12.01 43.38 26.39
C ALA A 4 10.73 44.10 26.88
N GLY A 5 10.70 45.44 26.85
CA GLY A 5 9.60 46.24 27.39
C GLY A 5 9.57 46.34 28.92
N CYS A 6 10.67 46.02 29.60
CA CYS A 6 10.86 46.19 31.05
C CYS A 6 11.99 47.20 31.36
N ALA A 7 12.35 47.36 32.63
CA ALA A 7 13.41 48.29 33.05
C ALA A 7 14.84 47.75 32.82
N HIS A 8 15.02 46.51 32.36
CA HIS A 8 16.34 45.88 32.20
C HIS A 8 16.87 46.05 30.77
N PHE A 9 18.06 46.65 30.65
CA PHE A 9 18.72 46.93 29.38
C PHE A 9 20.01 46.13 29.24
N TYR A 10 20.20 45.54 28.07
CA TYR A 10 21.41 44.79 27.73
C TYR A 10 21.96 45.26 26.38
N CYS A 11 23.25 45.05 26.13
CA CYS A 11 23.83 45.33 24.81
C CYS A 11 23.30 44.34 23.76
N HIS A 12 23.50 44.67 22.48
CA HIS A 12 23.07 43.82 21.37
C HIS A 12 23.72 42.43 21.44
N GLU A 13 25.02 42.37 21.68
CA GLU A 13 25.78 41.10 21.76
C GLU A 13 25.26 40.16 22.86
N CYS A 14 24.88 40.70 24.02
CA CYS A 14 24.28 39.91 25.09
C CYS A 14 22.90 39.36 24.70
N TRP A 15 22.05 40.19 24.06
CA TRP A 15 20.75 39.74 23.57
C TRP A 15 20.88 38.68 22.48
N GLU A 16 21.78 38.90 21.53
CA GLU A 16 22.06 37.97 20.45
C GLU A 16 22.50 36.61 21.01
N GLY A 17 23.50 36.60 21.91
CA GLY A 17 23.97 35.37 22.56
C GLY A 17 22.90 34.66 23.38
N TYR A 18 22.09 35.42 24.12
CA TYR A 18 20.98 34.87 24.93
C TYR A 18 19.88 34.25 24.06
N ILE A 19 19.47 34.93 23.00
CA ILE A 19 18.45 34.45 22.06
C ILE A 19 18.97 33.23 21.30
N SER A 20 20.22 33.26 20.81
CA SER A 20 20.85 32.10 20.15
C SER A 20 20.89 30.88 21.07
N ALA A 21 21.27 31.05 22.34
CA ALA A 21 21.28 29.97 23.31
C ALA A 21 19.87 29.39 23.56
N ALA A 22 18.87 30.26 23.69
CA ALA A 22 17.48 29.84 23.88
C ALA A 22 16.94 29.06 22.67
N ILE A 23 17.22 29.53 21.45
CA ILE A 23 16.81 28.86 20.20
C ILE A 23 17.56 27.53 20.03
N GLY A 24 18.85 27.47 20.39
CA GLY A 24 19.63 26.23 20.43
C GLY A 24 19.07 25.21 21.42
N GLY A 25 18.40 25.66 22.48
CA GLY A 25 17.70 24.82 23.45
C GLY A 25 16.35 24.25 22.95
N GLY A 26 15.89 24.64 21.76
CA GLY A 26 14.70 24.09 21.12
C GLY A 26 13.41 24.92 21.31
N PRO A 27 12.21 24.33 21.17
CA PRO A 27 10.94 25.06 21.10
C PRO A 27 10.59 25.90 22.34
N GLY A 28 11.24 25.67 23.48
CA GLY A 28 11.08 26.49 24.69
C GLY A 28 11.38 27.98 24.47
N CYS A 29 12.13 28.33 23.42
CA CYS A 29 12.40 29.72 23.03
C CYS A 29 11.13 30.54 22.72
N LEU A 30 10.01 29.90 22.40
CA LEU A 30 8.72 30.60 22.18
C LEU A 30 8.15 31.21 23.47
N SER A 31 8.66 30.80 24.62
CA SER A 31 8.30 31.31 25.94
C SER A 31 9.40 32.14 26.60
N LEU A 32 10.37 32.62 25.81
CA LEU A 32 11.56 33.32 26.29
C LEU A 32 11.20 34.61 27.05
N ARG A 33 11.91 34.86 28.14
CA ARG A 33 11.71 36.00 29.04
C ARG A 33 12.96 36.87 29.12
N CYS A 34 12.85 38.01 29.78
CA CYS A 34 13.97 38.85 30.15
C CYS A 34 15.11 38.03 30.82
N PRO A 35 16.39 38.32 30.53
CA PRO A 35 17.53 37.64 31.17
C PRO A 35 17.57 37.79 32.69
N ASP A 36 16.91 38.80 33.27
CA ASP A 36 16.78 38.93 34.71
C ASP A 36 15.83 37.86 35.29
N PRO A 37 16.29 36.98 36.20
CA PRO A 37 15.49 35.87 36.72
C PRO A 37 14.22 36.28 37.48
N SER A 38 14.20 37.50 38.04
CA SER A 38 13.05 38.02 38.77
C SER A 38 11.99 38.64 37.84
N CYS A 39 12.33 38.84 36.57
CA CYS A 39 11.48 39.50 35.60
C CYS A 39 10.67 38.50 34.75
N SER A 40 9.37 38.76 34.61
CA SER A 40 8.47 37.95 33.78
C SER A 40 8.19 38.55 32.39
N ALA A 41 8.88 39.63 32.01
CA ALA A 41 8.67 40.28 30.72
C ALA A 41 9.03 39.34 29.57
N MET A 42 8.10 39.18 28.63
CA MET A 42 8.23 38.26 27.50
C MET A 42 9.03 38.88 26.37
N VAL A 43 9.90 38.08 25.75
CA VAL A 43 10.58 38.46 24.51
C VAL A 43 9.63 38.19 23.34
N LEU A 44 9.16 39.25 22.70
CA LEU A 44 8.24 39.14 21.56
C LEU A 44 8.99 38.83 20.26
N GLN A 45 8.28 38.26 19.28
CA GLN A 45 8.84 37.92 17.96
C GLN A 45 9.54 39.11 17.28
N GLY A 46 9.02 40.33 17.43
CA GLY A 46 9.65 41.53 16.87
C GLY A 46 11.08 41.74 17.38
N MET A 47 11.32 41.50 18.67
CA MET A 47 12.64 41.62 19.29
C MET A 47 13.59 40.51 18.84
N VAL A 48 13.08 39.28 18.67
CA VAL A 48 13.86 38.17 18.09
C VAL A 48 14.27 38.49 16.65
N ASN A 49 13.35 39.02 15.85
CA ASN A 49 13.62 39.39 14.46
C ASN A 49 14.65 40.53 14.33
N GLU A 50 14.70 41.43 15.32
CA GLU A 50 15.64 42.55 15.35
C GLU A 50 17.04 42.14 15.83
N LEU A 51 17.11 41.33 16.90
CA LEU A 51 18.36 41.12 17.66
C LEU A 51 19.02 39.75 17.45
N ALA A 52 18.33 38.77 16.85
CA ALA A 52 18.91 37.45 16.58
C ALA A 52 19.76 37.45 15.31
N LYS A 53 20.60 36.43 15.15
CA LYS A 53 21.26 36.10 13.87
C LYS A 53 20.26 35.55 12.86
N ASP A 54 20.51 35.73 11.57
CA ASP A 54 19.57 35.32 10.52
C ASP A 54 19.26 33.81 10.53
N GLU A 55 20.25 32.96 10.82
CA GLU A 55 20.03 31.50 10.99
C GLU A 55 19.06 31.19 12.12
N ASP A 56 19.15 31.94 13.22
CA ASP A 56 18.32 31.75 14.41
C ASP A 56 16.93 32.32 14.22
N LYS A 57 16.78 33.43 13.47
CA LYS A 57 15.46 33.93 13.03
C LYS A 57 14.70 32.86 12.26
N ALA A 58 15.37 32.18 11.32
CA ALA A 58 14.76 31.10 10.54
C ALA A 58 14.35 29.90 11.42
N LYS A 59 15.19 29.51 12.38
CA LYS A 59 14.86 28.44 13.34
C LYS A 59 13.69 28.83 14.26
N TYR A 60 13.69 30.06 14.79
CA TYR A 60 12.61 30.57 15.63
C TYR A 60 11.28 30.61 14.88
N ALA A 61 11.28 31.11 13.64
CA ALA A 61 10.08 31.12 12.78
C ALA A 61 9.56 29.70 12.54
N ARG A 62 10.44 28.71 12.37
CA ARG A 62 10.07 27.29 12.24
C ARG A 62 9.41 26.75 13.50
N PHE A 63 9.95 27.06 14.69
CA PHE A 63 9.33 26.66 15.96
C PHE A 63 7.95 27.31 16.13
N LEU A 64 7.82 28.60 15.81
CA LEU A 64 6.56 29.33 15.90
C LEU A 64 5.48 28.73 14.99
N LEU A 65 5.84 28.47 13.73
CA LEU A 65 4.95 27.83 12.77
C LEU A 65 4.56 26.42 13.23
N ARG A 66 5.52 25.64 13.76
CA ARG A 66 5.28 24.31 14.31
C ARG A 66 4.25 24.32 15.44
N ALA A 67 4.42 25.22 16.41
CA ALA A 67 3.49 25.39 17.51
C ALA A 67 2.09 25.83 17.05
N TYR A 68 2.00 26.70 16.05
CA TYR A 68 0.72 27.11 15.47
C TYR A 68 -0.04 25.94 14.85
N VAL A 69 0.64 25.11 14.04
CA VAL A 69 0.04 23.95 13.39
C VAL A 69 -0.36 22.88 14.40
N GLU A 70 0.52 22.57 15.36
CA GLU A 70 0.27 21.56 16.41
C GLU A 70 -0.85 21.99 17.38
N GLY A 71 -1.08 23.29 17.55
CA GLY A 71 -2.18 23.84 18.36
C GLY A 71 -3.55 23.79 17.68
N SER A 72 -3.62 23.53 16.36
CA SER A 72 -4.86 23.53 15.59
C SER A 72 -5.41 22.12 15.40
N LYS A 73 -6.73 21.97 15.59
CA LYS A 73 -7.44 20.69 15.37
C LYS A 73 -7.66 20.38 13.89
N LYS A 74 -7.49 21.37 13.01
CA LYS A 74 -7.75 21.26 11.57
C LYS A 74 -6.48 21.19 10.74
N THR A 75 -5.30 21.30 11.34
CA THR A 75 -4.03 21.26 10.61
C THR A 75 -3.07 20.26 11.24
N LYS A 76 -2.37 19.47 10.41
CA LYS A 76 -1.33 18.54 10.88
C LYS A 76 -0.11 18.61 9.97
N TRP A 77 1.05 18.38 10.54
CA TRP A 77 2.29 18.21 9.78
C TRP A 77 2.22 16.94 8.94
N CYS A 78 2.72 17.01 7.71
CA CYS A 78 2.93 15.81 6.91
C CYS A 78 4.00 14.93 7.58
N PRO A 79 3.76 13.62 7.79
CA PRO A 79 4.71 12.74 8.46
C PRO A 79 5.83 12.23 7.53
N ALA A 80 5.80 12.59 6.23
CA ALA A 80 6.82 12.18 5.29
C ALA A 80 8.20 12.74 5.70
N PRO A 81 9.28 11.92 5.60
CA PRO A 81 10.63 12.39 5.85
C PRO A 81 10.95 13.64 5.01
N ASP A 82 11.64 14.60 5.62
CA ASP A 82 12.07 15.86 5.00
C ASP A 82 10.95 16.78 4.47
N CYS A 83 9.68 16.42 4.67
CA CYS A 83 8.55 17.27 4.29
C CYS A 83 8.30 18.35 5.34
N THR A 84 8.16 19.60 4.89
CA THR A 84 7.86 20.77 5.73
C THR A 84 6.46 21.33 5.47
N CYS A 85 5.58 20.54 4.84
CA CYS A 85 4.21 20.94 4.58
C CYS A 85 3.29 20.58 5.76
N ALA A 86 2.35 21.48 6.04
CA ALA A 86 1.20 21.19 6.88
C ALA A 86 -0.05 21.02 5.99
N VAL A 87 -0.90 20.07 6.34
CA VAL A 87 -2.15 19.76 5.63
C VAL A 87 -3.31 20.24 6.47
N GLU A 88 -4.26 20.95 5.84
CA GLU A 88 -5.53 21.34 6.44
C GLU A 88 -6.61 20.29 6.13
N PHE A 89 -7.36 19.88 7.15
CA PHE A 89 -8.46 18.93 7.02
C PHE A 89 -9.79 19.66 6.84
N LEU A 90 -10.42 19.40 5.70
CA LEU A 90 -11.67 20.05 5.28
C LEU A 90 -12.94 19.31 5.75
N GLY A 91 -12.79 18.17 6.44
CA GLY A 91 -13.89 17.52 7.14
C GLY A 91 -14.86 16.76 6.24
N ASP A 92 -14.39 15.68 5.61
CA ASP A 92 -15.25 14.68 4.95
C ASP A 92 -15.21 13.33 5.71
N GLU A 93 -16.00 12.37 5.24
CA GLU A 93 -16.01 10.99 5.76
C GLU A 93 -14.69 10.24 5.46
N ASN A 94 -13.80 10.82 4.65
CA ASN A 94 -12.52 10.23 4.25
C ASN A 94 -11.35 10.79 5.07
N TYR A 95 -10.91 10.00 6.03
CA TYR A 95 -9.78 10.39 6.87
C TYR A 95 -8.41 10.33 6.14
N ASP A 96 -8.31 9.75 4.94
CA ASP A 96 -7.04 9.75 4.19
C ASP A 96 -6.83 11.10 3.47
N VAL A 97 -5.82 11.86 3.92
CA VAL A 97 -5.45 13.17 3.37
C VAL A 97 -4.17 13.07 2.53
N SER A 98 -4.05 13.92 1.52
CA SER A 98 -2.86 13.96 0.64
C SER A 98 -2.11 15.28 0.78
N CYS A 99 -0.79 15.18 0.91
CA CYS A 99 0.11 16.32 0.95
C CYS A 99 0.59 16.71 -0.47
N ASN A 100 1.02 17.95 -0.65
CA ASN A 100 1.66 18.40 -1.90
C ASN A 100 2.93 17.61 -2.25
N CYS A 101 3.62 17.02 -1.25
CA CYS A 101 4.74 16.10 -1.46
C CYS A 101 4.31 14.71 -1.96
N LYS A 102 3.03 14.51 -2.29
CA LYS A 102 2.40 13.25 -2.74
C LYS A 102 2.31 12.16 -1.69
N PHE A 103 2.76 12.40 -0.45
CA PHE A 103 2.51 11.49 0.66
C PHE A 103 1.06 11.60 1.13
N SER A 104 0.39 10.46 1.24
CA SER A 104 -0.97 10.36 1.76
C SER A 104 -0.96 9.64 3.10
N PHE A 105 -1.67 10.19 4.08
CA PHE A 105 -1.68 9.70 5.45
C PHE A 105 -3.08 9.77 6.06
N CYS A 106 -3.35 8.90 7.03
CA CYS A 106 -4.59 8.93 7.78
C CYS A 106 -4.56 10.10 8.77
N TRP A 107 -5.57 10.96 8.69
CA TRP A 107 -5.75 12.09 9.58
C TRP A 107 -5.83 11.67 11.04
N ASN A 108 -6.39 10.49 11.35
CA ASN A 108 -6.63 10.06 12.72
C ASN A 108 -5.37 9.54 13.40
N CYS A 109 -4.67 8.57 12.79
CA CYS A 109 -3.50 7.92 13.40
C CYS A 109 -2.15 8.42 12.87
N THR A 110 -2.12 9.29 11.86
CA THR A 110 -0.90 9.80 11.20
C THR A 110 -0.02 8.77 10.51
N GLU A 111 -0.45 7.50 10.50
CA GLU A 111 0.16 6.46 9.67
C GLU A 111 -0.15 6.71 8.20
N GLU A 112 0.56 6.00 7.33
CA GLU A 112 0.26 5.96 5.90
C GLU A 112 -1.23 5.68 5.64
N ALA A 113 -1.78 6.35 4.61
CA ALA A 113 -3.18 6.19 4.19
C ALA A 113 -3.55 4.71 4.09
N HIS A 114 -4.61 4.31 4.77
CA HIS A 114 -4.88 2.90 5.03
C HIS A 114 -6.32 2.48 4.81
N ARG A 115 -7.14 3.31 4.14
CA ARG A 115 -8.46 2.90 3.64
C ARG A 115 -8.34 1.67 2.73
N PRO A 116 -9.13 0.59 2.94
CA PRO A 116 -10.38 0.52 3.72
C PRO A 116 -10.23 0.10 5.19
N VAL A 117 -9.01 -0.12 5.67
CA VAL A 117 -8.77 -0.69 7.00
C VAL A 117 -8.85 0.39 8.06
N ASN A 118 -9.47 0.08 9.20
CA ASN A 118 -9.56 1.03 10.31
C ASN A 118 -8.21 1.17 11.07
N CYS A 119 -8.05 2.28 11.79
CA CYS A 119 -6.81 2.57 12.52
C CYS A 119 -6.47 1.52 13.60
N GLU A 120 -7.46 0.83 14.17
CA GLU A 120 -7.24 -0.18 15.21
C GLU A 120 -6.53 -1.41 14.63
N THR A 121 -7.01 -1.93 13.51
CA THR A 121 -6.39 -3.06 12.80
C THR A 121 -5.00 -2.69 12.31
N VAL A 122 -4.82 -1.47 11.80
CA VAL A 122 -3.50 -0.96 11.39
C VAL A 122 -2.53 -0.93 12.57
N SER A 123 -2.95 -0.38 13.71
CA SER A 123 -2.14 -0.34 14.93
C SER A 123 -1.75 -1.75 15.41
N LYS A 124 -2.70 -2.70 15.42
CA LYS A 124 -2.42 -4.11 15.74
C LYS A 124 -1.42 -4.73 14.78
N TRP A 125 -1.55 -4.48 13.48
CA TRP A 125 -0.64 -5.01 12.46
C TRP A 125 0.78 -4.43 12.59
N ILE A 126 0.90 -3.11 12.74
CA ILE A 126 2.20 -2.44 12.92
C ILE A 126 2.88 -2.95 14.20
N LEU A 127 2.15 -3.02 15.31
CA LEU A 127 2.68 -3.53 16.57
C LEU A 127 3.19 -4.97 16.41
N LYS A 128 2.41 -5.83 15.75
CA LYS A 128 2.79 -7.22 15.48
C LYS A 128 4.05 -7.33 14.61
N ASN A 129 4.18 -6.52 13.57
CA ASN A 129 5.36 -6.50 12.72
C ASN A 129 6.60 -5.96 13.44
N SER A 130 6.42 -5.10 14.45
CA SER A 130 7.50 -4.56 15.28
C SER A 130 7.90 -5.47 16.45
N ALA A 131 7.09 -6.45 16.81
CA ALA A 131 7.27 -7.25 18.01
C ALA A 131 8.30 -8.39 17.82
N GLU A 132 9.13 -8.61 18.85
CA GLU A 132 10.08 -9.73 18.93
C GLU A 132 9.40 -11.11 18.99
N SER A 133 8.07 -11.16 19.16
CA SER A 133 7.28 -12.38 19.28
C SER A 133 7.30 -13.26 18.04
N GLU A 134 7.43 -12.69 16.84
CA GLU A 134 7.47 -13.40 15.57
C GLU A 134 8.84 -14.07 15.39
N ASN A 135 9.91 -13.39 15.81
CA ASN A 135 11.24 -13.98 15.94
C ASN A 135 11.24 -15.11 16.98
N MET A 136 10.56 -14.94 18.12
CA MET A 136 10.39 -16.02 19.11
C MET A 136 9.55 -17.19 18.60
N ASN A 137 8.49 -16.95 17.83
CA ASN A 137 7.67 -17.99 17.21
C ASN A 137 8.43 -18.75 16.14
N TRP A 138 9.28 -18.07 15.35
CA TRP A 138 10.20 -18.72 14.41
C TRP A 138 11.20 -19.61 15.14
N ILE A 139 11.80 -19.12 16.23
CA ILE A 139 12.71 -19.89 17.09
C ILE A 139 11.97 -21.12 17.67
N LEU A 140 10.75 -20.96 18.21
CA LEU A 140 9.96 -22.06 18.78
C LEU A 140 9.53 -23.10 17.72
N ALA A 141 9.20 -22.66 16.50
CA ALA A 141 8.81 -23.54 15.42
C ALA A 141 10.00 -24.36 14.89
N ASN A 142 11.16 -23.73 14.72
CA ASN A 142 12.29 -24.32 13.98
C ASN A 142 13.46 -24.81 14.84
N SER A 143 13.47 -24.50 16.13
CA SER A 143 14.55 -24.91 17.04
C SER A 143 14.06 -25.74 18.23
N LYS A 144 14.96 -26.52 18.84
CA LYS A 144 14.75 -27.13 20.16
C LYS A 144 15.84 -26.65 21.13
N PRO A 145 15.53 -26.47 22.43
CA PRO A 145 16.55 -26.07 23.40
C PRO A 145 17.52 -27.22 23.67
N CYS A 146 18.81 -26.91 23.78
CA CYS A 146 19.81 -27.86 24.24
C CYS A 146 19.41 -28.40 25.63
N PRO A 147 19.36 -29.71 25.86
CA PRO A 147 18.96 -30.27 27.16
C PRO A 147 19.90 -29.84 28.30
N LYS A 148 21.19 -29.58 28.00
CA LYS A 148 22.21 -29.17 28.98
C LYS A 148 22.25 -27.66 29.25
N CYS A 149 22.26 -26.82 28.22
CA CYS A 149 22.46 -25.36 28.39
C CYS A 149 21.26 -24.50 27.99
N LYS A 150 20.16 -25.12 27.51
CA LYS A 150 18.91 -24.49 27.05
C LYS A 150 19.02 -23.53 25.87
N ARG A 151 20.22 -23.34 25.28
CA ARG A 151 20.38 -22.56 24.04
C ARG A 151 19.54 -23.17 22.90
N PRO A 152 18.81 -22.36 22.10
CA PRO A 152 18.05 -22.86 20.95
C PRO A 152 19.00 -23.42 19.88
N ILE A 153 18.67 -24.60 19.35
CA ILE A 153 19.44 -25.28 18.30
C ILE A 153 18.50 -25.58 17.13
N GLU A 154 18.84 -25.11 15.93
CA GLU A 154 18.14 -25.42 14.68
C GLU A 154 18.55 -26.82 14.17
N LYS A 155 17.62 -27.53 13.54
CA LYS A 155 17.87 -28.89 13.02
C LYS A 155 18.80 -28.82 11.80
N ASN A 156 19.92 -29.55 11.80
CA ASN A 156 20.66 -29.79 10.56
C ASN A 156 19.85 -30.73 9.64
N GLN A 157 19.94 -30.54 8.32
CA GLN A 157 19.14 -31.33 7.38
C GLN A 157 19.54 -32.81 7.44
N GLY A 158 18.68 -33.64 8.03
CA GLY A 158 18.71 -35.10 7.92
C GLY A 158 19.30 -35.90 9.08
N CYS A 159 20.03 -35.31 10.05
CA CYS A 159 20.65 -36.07 11.14
C CYS A 159 19.90 -35.92 12.49
N MET A 160 19.64 -37.03 13.18
CA MET A 160 19.04 -37.01 14.53
C MET A 160 20.07 -36.79 15.65
N HIS A 161 21.37 -36.87 15.33
CA HIS A 161 22.47 -36.53 16.22
C HIS A 161 22.74 -35.03 16.16
N MET A 162 22.60 -34.36 17.30
CA MET A 162 22.77 -32.92 17.42
C MET A 162 23.89 -32.59 18.40
N THR A 163 24.83 -31.77 17.96
CA THR A 163 25.92 -31.26 18.80
C THR A 163 25.70 -29.78 19.07
N CYS A 164 25.54 -29.39 20.34
CA CYS A 164 25.39 -27.99 20.72
C CYS A 164 26.65 -27.18 20.38
N THR A 165 26.48 -25.96 19.86
CA THR A 165 27.61 -25.08 19.54
C THR A 165 28.43 -24.71 20.79
N PRO A 166 29.74 -24.42 20.64
CA PRO A 166 30.60 -23.99 21.75
C PRO A 166 30.00 -22.80 22.55
N PRO A 167 30.21 -22.73 23.87
CA PRO A 167 31.12 -23.57 24.67
C PRO A 167 30.52 -24.90 25.14
N CYS A 168 29.24 -25.20 24.86
CA CYS A 168 28.54 -26.32 25.49
C CYS A 168 28.94 -27.70 24.94
N LYS A 169 29.03 -27.85 23.61
CA LYS A 169 29.44 -29.09 22.90
C LYS A 169 28.67 -30.36 23.28
N PHE A 170 27.51 -30.25 23.93
CA PHE A 170 26.72 -31.41 24.34
C PHE A 170 26.07 -32.09 23.13
N GLU A 171 26.21 -33.41 23.07
CA GLU A 171 25.67 -34.26 22.02
C GLU A 171 24.39 -34.95 22.48
N PHE A 172 23.32 -34.80 21.71
CA PHE A 172 21.99 -35.29 22.09
C PHE A 172 21.16 -35.72 20.88
N CYS A 173 20.13 -36.53 21.14
CA CYS A 173 19.15 -36.93 20.13
C CYS A 173 18.11 -35.82 19.92
N TRP A 174 17.89 -35.41 18.67
CA TRP A 174 16.90 -34.39 18.30
C TRP A 174 15.46 -34.77 18.69
N LEU A 175 15.12 -36.06 18.70
CA LEU A 175 13.76 -36.53 18.96
C LEU A 175 13.44 -36.49 20.46
N CYS A 176 14.20 -37.23 21.28
CA CYS A 176 13.93 -37.39 22.71
C CYS A 176 14.68 -36.42 23.63
N LEU A 177 15.59 -35.60 23.09
CA LEU A 177 16.45 -34.69 23.86
C LEU A 177 17.37 -35.37 24.90
N GLY A 178 17.51 -36.70 24.85
CA GLY A 178 18.44 -37.46 25.69
C GLY A 178 19.88 -37.40 25.19
N ALA A 179 20.84 -37.72 26.07
CA ALA A 179 22.27 -37.78 25.72
C ALA A 179 22.53 -38.75 24.57
N TRP A 180 23.37 -38.36 23.61
CA TRP A 180 23.68 -39.21 22.46
C TRP A 180 24.47 -40.46 22.86
N SER A 181 25.27 -40.38 23.92
CA SER A 181 25.98 -41.52 24.53
C SER A 181 25.07 -42.70 24.88
N ASP A 182 23.79 -42.41 25.15
CA ASP A 182 22.81 -43.40 25.59
C ASP A 182 22.06 -44.03 24.38
N HIS A 183 22.36 -43.59 23.16
CA HIS A 183 21.76 -44.09 21.93
C HIS A 183 22.67 -45.13 21.26
N GLY A 184 22.09 -46.27 20.89
CA GLY A 184 22.77 -47.38 20.21
C GLY A 184 21.78 -48.38 19.61
N GLU A 185 22.24 -49.60 19.34
CA GLU A 185 21.44 -50.66 18.68
C GLU A 185 20.13 -50.99 19.45
N ARG A 186 20.15 -50.85 20.78
CA ARG A 186 19.01 -51.12 21.68
C ARG A 186 17.93 -50.02 21.69
N THR A 187 18.18 -48.85 21.12
CA THR A 187 17.26 -47.70 21.12
C THR A 187 16.69 -47.37 19.74
N GLY A 188 16.80 -48.27 18.75
CA GLY A 188 16.30 -48.06 17.38
C GLY A 188 17.40 -47.77 16.34
N GLY A 189 18.68 -47.89 16.72
CA GLY A 189 19.82 -47.63 15.83
C GLY A 189 20.13 -46.14 15.63
N PHE A 190 20.99 -45.83 14.66
CA PHE A 190 21.46 -44.45 14.39
C PHE A 190 20.42 -43.56 13.68
N TYR A 191 19.32 -44.16 13.19
CA TYR A 191 18.31 -43.48 12.36
C TYR A 191 16.91 -43.43 12.98
N ALA A 192 16.65 -44.14 14.10
CA ALA A 192 15.36 -44.12 14.81
C ALA A 192 15.53 -44.14 16.33
N CYS A 193 14.55 -43.62 17.08
CA CYS A 193 14.59 -43.52 18.55
C CYS A 193 13.36 -44.18 19.20
N ASN A 194 13.49 -45.44 19.63
CA ASN A 194 12.43 -46.22 20.28
C ASN A 194 11.98 -45.60 21.61
N ARG A 195 12.87 -44.90 22.33
CA ARG A 195 12.54 -44.17 23.56
C ARG A 195 11.59 -43.00 23.30
N TYR A 196 11.74 -42.32 22.16
CA TYR A 196 10.80 -41.30 21.70
C TYR A 196 9.45 -41.91 21.33
N GLU A 197 9.45 -43.04 20.60
CA GLU A 197 8.21 -43.71 20.19
C GLU A 197 7.38 -44.22 21.38
N SER A 198 8.02 -44.78 22.41
CA SER A 198 7.33 -45.19 23.64
C SER A 198 6.74 -44.00 24.40
N ALA A 199 7.52 -42.93 24.60
CA ALA A 199 7.05 -41.73 25.29
C ALA A 199 5.95 -40.97 24.51
N LYS A 200 5.95 -41.06 23.18
CA LYS A 200 4.87 -40.55 22.32
C LYS A 200 3.58 -41.37 22.49
N LYS A 201 3.68 -42.70 22.59
CA LYS A 201 2.52 -43.59 22.85
C LYS A 201 1.94 -43.40 24.27
N GLU A 202 2.77 -42.98 25.22
CA GLU A 202 2.37 -42.69 26.61
C GLU A 202 1.84 -41.25 26.81
N GLY A 203 1.77 -40.43 25.76
CA GLY A 203 1.19 -39.08 25.80
C GLY A 203 2.07 -38.00 26.45
N VAL A 204 3.29 -38.32 26.85
CA VAL A 204 4.21 -37.43 27.60
C VAL A 204 4.61 -36.17 26.80
N TYR A 205 4.56 -36.25 25.47
CA TYR A 205 4.97 -35.16 24.56
C TYR A 205 3.82 -34.42 23.88
N ASP A 206 2.56 -34.87 24.07
CA ASP A 206 1.39 -34.42 23.30
C ASP A 206 1.12 -32.92 23.47
N GLU A 207 1.20 -32.40 24.70
CA GLU A 207 0.95 -30.97 24.96
C GLU A 207 2.07 -30.06 24.40
N THR A 208 3.33 -30.50 24.47
CA THR A 208 4.49 -29.76 23.92
C THR A 208 4.53 -29.79 22.40
N GLU A 209 4.19 -30.92 21.77
CA GLU A 209 4.10 -31.07 20.32
C GLU A 209 2.89 -30.30 19.77
N SER A 210 1.73 -30.35 20.45
CA SER A 210 0.56 -29.52 20.16
C SER A 210 0.82 -28.03 20.30
N ARG A 211 1.58 -27.58 21.32
CA ARG A 211 1.99 -26.18 21.47
C ARG A 211 2.92 -25.75 20.33
N ARG A 212 3.84 -26.61 19.91
CA ARG A 212 4.74 -26.35 18.78
C ARG A 212 3.98 -26.28 17.45
N GLU A 213 3.03 -27.18 17.23
CA GLU A 213 2.20 -27.21 16.03
C GLU A 213 1.30 -25.97 15.94
N ARG A 214 0.67 -25.57 17.06
CA ARG A 214 -0.08 -24.31 17.12
C ARG A 214 0.79 -23.08 16.85
N ALA A 215 2.01 -23.06 17.38
CA ALA A 215 2.97 -21.98 17.11
C ALA A 215 3.39 -21.95 15.63
N LYS A 216 3.64 -23.12 15.03
CA LYS A 216 3.97 -23.29 13.61
C LYS A 216 2.83 -22.83 12.71
N ASN A 217 1.59 -23.25 12.97
CA ASN A 217 0.41 -22.83 12.19
C ASN A 217 0.13 -21.33 12.34
N SER A 218 0.31 -20.77 13.54
CA SER A 218 0.17 -19.33 13.77
C SER A 218 1.24 -18.52 13.03
N LEU A 219 2.48 -19.03 12.99
CA LEU A 219 3.58 -18.43 12.26
C LEU A 219 3.37 -18.52 10.75
N GLU A 220 2.98 -19.68 10.23
CA GLU A 220 2.70 -19.89 8.80
C GLU A 220 1.56 -18.98 8.32
N ARG A 221 0.49 -18.86 9.11
CA ARG A 221 -0.59 -17.87 8.84
C ARG A 221 -0.01 -16.46 8.80
N TYR A 222 0.76 -16.05 9.81
CA TYR A 222 1.36 -14.71 9.80
C TYR A 222 2.25 -14.47 8.58
N MET A 223 3.15 -15.41 8.26
CA MET A 223 4.06 -15.31 7.12
C MET A 223 3.28 -15.15 5.81
N HIS A 224 2.21 -15.92 5.61
CA HIS A 224 1.35 -15.84 4.43
C HIS A 224 0.85 -14.40 4.16
N TYR A 225 0.33 -13.74 5.20
CA TYR A 225 -0.22 -12.38 5.08
C TYR A 225 0.89 -11.31 5.06
N TYR A 226 1.96 -11.50 5.84
CA TYR A 226 3.09 -10.57 5.90
C TYR A 226 3.84 -10.48 4.58
N GLU A 227 4.16 -11.61 3.94
CA GLU A 227 4.87 -11.63 2.66
C GLU A 227 4.10 -10.87 1.58
N ARG A 228 2.79 -11.02 1.53
CA ARG A 228 1.91 -10.32 0.57
C ARG A 228 1.77 -8.83 0.87
N TRP A 229 1.67 -8.47 2.16
CA TRP A 229 1.70 -7.08 2.62
C TRP A 229 3.02 -6.38 2.22
N ALA A 230 4.15 -7.02 2.49
CA ALA A 230 5.49 -6.50 2.21
C ALA A 230 5.79 -6.45 0.70
N SER A 231 5.34 -7.47 -0.04
CA SER A 231 5.45 -7.51 -1.50
C SER A 231 4.70 -6.34 -2.14
N ASN A 232 3.44 -6.09 -1.76
CA ASN A 232 2.68 -4.96 -2.29
C ASN A 232 3.31 -3.60 -1.93
N GLN A 233 3.89 -3.46 -0.74
CA GLN A 233 4.67 -2.27 -0.40
C GLN A 233 5.88 -2.08 -1.32
N THR A 234 6.64 -3.14 -1.58
CA THR A 234 7.81 -3.11 -2.45
C THR A 234 7.42 -2.77 -3.90
N SER A 235 6.38 -3.43 -4.42
CA SER A 235 5.83 -3.14 -5.75
C SER A 235 5.33 -1.69 -5.86
N ARG A 236 4.74 -1.14 -4.81
CA ARG A 236 4.31 0.26 -4.78
C ARG A 236 5.49 1.23 -4.84
N GLN A 237 6.56 0.98 -4.08
CA GLN A 237 7.77 1.80 -4.13
C GLN A 237 8.41 1.79 -5.51
N LYS A 238 8.44 0.63 -6.18
CA LYS A 238 8.89 0.53 -7.57
C LYS A 238 8.00 1.39 -8.49
N ALA A 239 6.68 1.24 -8.41
CA ALA A 239 5.74 2.02 -9.22
C ALA A 239 5.85 3.54 -8.96
N GLN A 240 6.16 3.98 -7.74
CA GLN A 240 6.47 5.38 -7.43
C GLN A 240 7.74 5.86 -8.14
N ALA A 241 8.80 5.06 -8.18
CA ALA A 241 10.01 5.39 -8.92
C ALA A 241 9.76 5.44 -10.43
N ASP A 242 8.96 4.50 -10.96
CA ASP A 242 8.58 4.47 -12.37
C ASP A 242 7.67 5.66 -12.76
N LEU A 243 6.77 6.08 -11.88
CA LEU A 243 5.98 7.31 -12.05
C LEU A 243 6.89 8.54 -12.17
N LEU A 244 7.86 8.70 -11.25
CA LEU A 244 8.80 9.82 -11.29
C LEU A 244 9.63 9.82 -12.58
N LYS A 245 10.04 8.63 -13.05
CA LYS A 245 10.72 8.47 -14.34
C LYS A 245 9.81 8.84 -15.51
N ALA A 246 8.53 8.47 -15.45
CA ALA A 246 7.56 8.82 -16.46
C ALA A 246 7.40 10.34 -16.59
N GLU A 247 7.16 11.02 -15.45
CA GLU A 247 7.00 12.48 -15.36
C GLU A 247 8.24 13.23 -15.84
N LYS A 248 9.44 12.76 -15.51
CA LYS A 248 10.69 13.47 -15.79
C LYS A 248 11.20 13.29 -17.23
N ASP A 249 11.16 12.05 -17.73
CA ASP A 249 11.90 11.68 -18.95
C ASP A 249 10.97 11.17 -20.07
N GLN A 250 9.98 10.35 -19.74
CA GLN A 250 9.22 9.60 -20.75
C GLN A 250 8.20 10.48 -21.50
N LEU A 251 7.51 11.40 -20.80
CA LEU A 251 6.54 12.29 -21.44
C LEU A 251 7.18 13.21 -22.48
N ALA A 252 8.33 13.80 -22.16
CA ALA A 252 9.09 14.65 -23.06
C ALA A 252 9.59 13.87 -24.29
N ASN A 253 10.06 12.63 -24.09
CA ASN A 253 10.49 11.77 -25.19
C ASN A 253 9.33 11.41 -26.14
N LEU A 254 8.17 11.04 -25.61
CA LEU A 254 6.97 10.78 -26.42
C LEU A 254 6.50 12.02 -27.17
N THR A 255 6.59 13.20 -26.55
CA THR A 255 6.28 14.48 -27.19
C THR A 255 7.21 14.73 -28.38
N TYR A 256 8.51 14.44 -28.22
CA TYR A 256 9.49 14.57 -29.29
C TYR A 256 9.27 13.57 -30.44
N ILE A 257 8.99 12.29 -30.14
CA ILE A 257 8.82 11.24 -31.14
C ILE A 257 7.51 11.40 -31.93
N TYR A 258 6.40 11.66 -31.23
CA TYR A 258 5.04 11.62 -31.81
C TYR A 258 4.42 13.00 -32.04
N GLY A 259 5.07 14.08 -31.59
CA GLY A 259 4.52 15.45 -31.69
C GLY A 259 3.27 15.68 -30.83
N ILE A 260 3.03 14.83 -29.83
CA ILE A 260 1.85 14.89 -28.95
C ILE A 260 2.15 15.77 -27.73
N PRO A 261 1.35 16.80 -27.41
CA PRO A 261 1.58 17.64 -26.23
C PRO A 261 1.52 16.83 -24.92
N GLU A 262 2.37 17.17 -23.94
CA GLU A 262 2.38 16.51 -22.62
C GLU A 262 1.02 16.53 -21.91
N THR A 263 0.21 17.57 -22.13
CA THR A 263 -1.16 17.65 -21.59
C THR A 263 -2.04 16.50 -22.05
N GLN A 264 -1.80 15.97 -23.25
CA GLN A 264 -2.48 14.79 -23.79
C GLN A 264 -1.87 13.49 -23.27
N LEU A 265 -0.68 13.48 -22.67
CA LEU A 265 -0.03 12.26 -22.18
C LEU A 265 -0.32 11.93 -20.71
N LYS A 266 -1.14 12.75 -20.04
CA LYS A 266 -1.51 12.57 -18.62
C LYS A 266 -2.13 11.21 -18.28
N PHE A 267 -2.73 10.50 -19.26
CA PHE A 267 -3.26 9.16 -19.06
C PHE A 267 -2.20 8.14 -18.59
N ILE A 268 -0.92 8.36 -18.91
CA ILE A 268 0.21 7.53 -18.41
C ILE A 268 0.42 7.77 -16.91
N ILE A 269 0.39 9.04 -16.48
CA ILE A 269 0.53 9.44 -15.09
C ILE A 269 -0.65 8.95 -14.25
N GLU A 270 -1.86 9.01 -14.82
CA GLU A 270 -3.07 8.47 -14.19
C GLU A 270 -2.99 6.96 -14.02
N ALA A 271 -2.47 6.22 -15.01
CA ALA A 271 -2.26 4.78 -14.92
C ALA A 271 -1.29 4.40 -13.79
N TRP A 272 -0.12 5.06 -13.73
CA TRP A 272 0.85 4.84 -12.65
C TRP A 272 0.31 5.21 -11.27
N SER A 273 -0.40 6.33 -11.17
CA SER A 273 -1.07 6.74 -9.93
C SER A 273 -2.09 5.70 -9.47
N GLN A 274 -2.85 5.13 -10.42
CA GLN A 274 -3.79 4.06 -10.13
C GLN A 274 -3.08 2.79 -9.66
N ILE A 275 -1.98 2.39 -10.29
CA ILE A 275 -1.18 1.23 -9.87
C ILE A 275 -0.68 1.40 -8.43
N ILE A 276 -0.12 2.57 -8.11
CA ILE A 276 0.38 2.90 -6.76
C ILE A 276 -0.73 2.76 -5.74
N GLU A 277 -1.92 3.27 -6.06
CA GLU A 277 -3.06 3.24 -5.15
C GLU A 277 -3.62 1.83 -4.95
N CYS A 278 -3.74 1.05 -6.02
CA CYS A 278 -4.16 -0.34 -5.93
C CYS A 278 -3.21 -1.17 -5.06
N ARG A 279 -1.89 -0.95 -5.17
CA ARG A 279 -0.89 -1.61 -4.31
C ARG A 279 -1.02 -1.20 -2.85
N ARG A 280 -1.37 0.06 -2.56
CA ARG A 280 -1.68 0.53 -1.19
C ARG A 280 -2.89 -0.20 -0.63
N VAL A 281 -3.97 -0.28 -1.39
CA VAL A 281 -5.18 -1.00 -0.98
C VAL A 281 -4.87 -2.47 -0.73
N LEU A 282 -4.24 -3.18 -1.68
CA LEU A 282 -3.87 -4.59 -1.52
C LEU A 282 -2.99 -4.83 -0.28
N LYS A 283 -1.98 -4.00 -0.06
CA LYS A 283 -1.16 -4.05 1.16
C LYS A 283 -2.05 -4.09 2.39
N TRP A 284 -2.96 -3.14 2.53
CA TRP A 284 -3.81 -3.06 3.71
C TRP A 284 -4.89 -4.14 3.77
N THR A 285 -5.42 -4.63 2.64
CA THR A 285 -6.38 -5.74 2.66
C THR A 285 -5.77 -7.01 3.28
N TYR A 286 -4.48 -7.30 3.06
CA TYR A 286 -3.83 -8.43 3.74
C TYR A 286 -3.73 -8.25 5.26
N ALA A 287 -3.51 -7.04 5.75
CA ALA A 287 -3.57 -6.77 7.19
C ALA A 287 -5.00 -6.97 7.74
N TYR A 288 -6.02 -6.58 6.97
CA TYR A 288 -7.43 -6.82 7.31
C TYR A 288 -7.77 -8.31 7.37
N GLY A 289 -7.43 -9.07 6.33
CA GLY A 289 -7.72 -10.50 6.24
C GLY A 289 -7.08 -11.31 7.37
N TYR A 290 -5.88 -10.93 7.83
CA TYR A 290 -5.23 -11.59 8.95
C TYR A 290 -6.07 -11.58 10.23
N TYR A 291 -6.74 -10.46 10.52
CA TYR A 291 -7.56 -10.24 11.73
C TYR A 291 -9.05 -10.51 11.52
N LEU A 292 -9.43 -11.14 10.41
CA LEU A 292 -10.82 -11.51 10.15
C LEU A 292 -11.17 -12.80 10.93
N ASP A 293 -12.11 -12.68 11.88
CA ASP A 293 -12.43 -13.74 12.85
C ASP A 293 -13.46 -14.76 12.34
N ASP A 294 -14.27 -14.40 11.33
CA ASP A 294 -15.31 -15.26 10.77
C ASP A 294 -14.75 -16.06 9.60
N LYS A 295 -14.75 -17.39 9.71
CA LYS A 295 -14.27 -18.30 8.67
C LYS A 295 -15.00 -18.08 7.34
N VAL A 296 -16.30 -17.82 7.35
CA VAL A 296 -17.09 -17.55 6.13
C VAL A 296 -16.65 -16.23 5.51
N LYS A 297 -16.39 -15.20 6.33
CA LYS A 297 -15.87 -13.92 5.84
C LYS A 297 -14.43 -14.03 5.35
N SER A 298 -13.60 -14.89 5.94
CA SER A 298 -12.24 -15.18 5.49
C SER A 298 -12.23 -15.86 4.13
N ASP A 299 -13.00 -16.93 3.96
CA ASP A 299 -13.11 -17.64 2.69
C ASP A 299 -13.70 -16.72 1.61
N PHE A 300 -14.67 -15.87 1.98
CA PHE A 300 -15.26 -14.88 1.09
C PHE A 300 -14.33 -13.71 0.76
N PHE A 301 -13.49 -13.29 1.70
CA PHE A 301 -12.45 -12.29 1.49
C PHE A 301 -11.37 -12.81 0.54
N GLU A 302 -10.91 -14.04 0.73
CA GLU A 302 -10.00 -14.72 -0.17
C GLU A 302 -10.63 -14.89 -1.56
N TYR A 303 -11.93 -15.20 -1.64
CA TYR A 303 -12.71 -15.15 -2.88
C TYR A 303 -12.84 -13.72 -3.44
N LEU A 304 -12.96 -12.69 -2.61
CA LEU A 304 -12.86 -11.24 -2.89
C LEU A 304 -11.61 -10.86 -3.70
N GLN A 305 -10.48 -11.25 -3.12
CA GLN A 305 -9.16 -11.09 -3.72
C GLN A 305 -8.96 -12.04 -4.91
N GLY A 306 -9.70 -13.15 -4.87
CA GLY A 306 -9.56 -14.34 -5.68
C GLY A 306 -10.24 -14.35 -7.01
N LEU A 307 -11.55 -14.10 -7.03
CA LEU A 307 -12.33 -14.11 -8.24
C LEU A 307 -12.71 -12.76 -8.81
N LEU A 308 -12.59 -12.81 -10.12
CA LEU A 308 -12.77 -11.76 -11.06
C LEU A 308 -13.35 -12.38 -12.34
N PHE A 309 -14.24 -13.37 -12.22
CA PHE A 309 -14.82 -14.04 -13.40
C PHE A 309 -15.78 -13.15 -14.21
N LEU A 310 -16.04 -11.91 -13.80
CA LEU A 310 -16.77 -10.94 -14.62
C LEU A 310 -15.87 -10.02 -15.46
N PHE A 311 -14.54 -10.16 -15.37
CA PHE A 311 -13.62 -9.40 -16.24
C PHE A 311 -13.56 -9.93 -17.68
N HIS A 312 -14.27 -11.01 -18.00
CA HIS A 312 -14.45 -11.46 -19.38
C HIS A 312 -15.58 -10.73 -20.12
N VAL A 313 -16.56 -10.14 -19.42
CA VAL A 313 -17.76 -9.60 -20.06
C VAL A 313 -17.53 -8.21 -20.68
N ASP A 314 -16.66 -7.39 -20.09
CA ASP A 314 -16.42 -6.03 -20.59
C ASP A 314 -15.25 -5.92 -21.59
N ILE A 315 -14.41 -6.97 -21.73
CA ILE A 315 -13.16 -6.90 -22.50
C ILE A 315 -13.19 -7.73 -23.81
N ILE A 316 -14.07 -8.73 -23.99
CA ILE A 316 -14.00 -9.64 -25.16
C ILE A 316 -15.27 -9.66 -26.03
N ASN A 317 -15.77 -8.48 -26.40
CA ASN A 317 -16.69 -8.24 -27.53
C ASN A 317 -18.11 -8.84 -27.45
N GLY A 318 -19.10 -8.09 -27.95
CA GLY A 318 -20.41 -8.65 -28.27
C GLY A 318 -20.29 -9.85 -29.21
N PHE A 319 -20.62 -11.05 -28.74
CA PHE A 319 -21.14 -12.21 -29.49
C PHE A 319 -21.61 -13.27 -28.47
N ILE A 320 -22.60 -14.07 -28.86
CA ILE A 320 -23.53 -14.83 -28.00
C ILE A 320 -23.08 -16.30 -27.73
N ILE A 321 -23.58 -16.89 -26.62
CA ILE A 321 -23.89 -18.31 -26.23
C ILE A 321 -22.75 -19.21 -25.63
N PRO A 322 -23.04 -20.29 -24.82
CA PRO A 322 -23.23 -20.28 -23.35
C PRO A 322 -22.37 -21.29 -22.55
N CYS A 323 -22.33 -21.03 -21.24
CA CYS A 323 -22.19 -21.92 -20.07
C CYS A 323 -21.59 -23.33 -20.19
N GLY A 324 -20.52 -23.57 -19.41
CA GLY A 324 -20.17 -24.87 -18.82
C GLY A 324 -19.88 -24.71 -17.32
N ASN A 325 -20.54 -25.52 -16.49
CA ASN A 325 -20.50 -25.49 -15.02
C ASN A 325 -19.09 -25.75 -14.42
N PRO A 326 -18.71 -25.11 -13.29
CA PRO A 326 -17.64 -25.58 -12.43
C PRO A 326 -18.17 -25.90 -11.03
N TRP A 327 -18.53 -27.16 -10.80
CA TRP A 327 -18.55 -27.73 -9.45
C TRP A 327 -17.69 -28.98 -9.46
N ASN A 328 -16.42 -28.79 -9.11
CA ASN A 328 -15.50 -29.72 -8.47
C ASN A 328 -14.08 -29.19 -8.71
N ILE A 329 -13.43 -28.68 -7.66
CA ILE A 329 -11.99 -28.87 -7.36
C ILE A 329 -11.74 -28.26 -5.97
N LEU A 330 -11.36 -29.14 -5.04
CA LEU A 330 -10.64 -28.80 -3.82
C LEU A 330 -9.23 -28.34 -4.22
N GLU A 331 -8.93 -27.04 -4.17
CA GLU A 331 -7.56 -26.56 -3.96
C GLU A 331 -7.59 -25.06 -3.58
N SER A 332 -7.38 -24.80 -2.28
CA SER A 332 -7.35 -23.47 -1.65
C SER A 332 -6.26 -22.53 -2.19
N ASN A 333 -5.40 -22.97 -3.12
CA ASN A 333 -4.29 -22.18 -3.66
C ASN A 333 -4.57 -21.57 -5.04
N TYR A 334 -5.71 -21.88 -5.67
CA TYR A 334 -6.02 -21.45 -7.04
C TYR A 334 -6.95 -20.23 -7.11
N LEU A 335 -7.57 -19.83 -6.00
CA LEU A 335 -8.58 -18.76 -5.95
C LEU A 335 -8.03 -17.49 -5.28
N THR A 336 -6.77 -17.12 -5.50
CA THR A 336 -6.17 -15.87 -4.96
C THR A 336 -5.51 -14.99 -6.03
N GLY A 337 -5.64 -15.32 -7.32
CA GLY A 337 -4.77 -14.78 -8.38
C GLY A 337 -5.35 -13.75 -9.34
N GLU A 338 -6.66 -13.45 -9.32
CA GLU A 338 -7.27 -12.73 -10.46
C GLU A 338 -7.33 -11.20 -10.30
N ALA A 339 -7.56 -10.66 -9.10
CA ALA A 339 -7.48 -9.21 -8.85
C ALA A 339 -6.05 -8.67 -9.06
N GLU A 340 -5.07 -9.42 -8.56
CA GLU A 340 -3.65 -9.18 -8.81
C GLU A 340 -3.32 -9.32 -10.30
N SER A 341 -3.98 -10.23 -11.04
CA SER A 341 -3.82 -10.34 -12.51
C SER A 341 -4.30 -9.07 -13.24
N GLY A 342 -5.44 -8.50 -12.84
CA GLY A 342 -5.94 -7.25 -13.44
C GLY A 342 -4.98 -6.07 -13.22
N LEU A 343 -4.50 -5.91 -11.99
CA LEU A 343 -3.48 -4.91 -11.66
C LEU A 343 -2.15 -5.17 -12.39
N GLU A 344 -1.73 -6.43 -12.51
CA GLU A 344 -0.49 -6.79 -13.19
C GLU A 344 -0.59 -6.54 -14.70
N ARG A 345 -1.76 -6.71 -15.32
CA ARG A 345 -1.98 -6.31 -16.73
C ARG A 345 -1.87 -4.81 -16.92
N LEU A 346 -2.44 -4.02 -16.01
CA LEU A 346 -2.30 -2.56 -16.03
C LEU A 346 -0.82 -2.16 -15.88
N HIS A 347 -0.13 -2.74 -14.91
CA HIS A 347 1.30 -2.50 -14.66
C HIS A 347 2.17 -2.89 -15.86
N GLN A 348 1.95 -4.08 -16.42
CA GLN A 348 2.61 -4.57 -17.62
C GLN A 348 2.39 -3.64 -18.83
N CYS A 349 1.18 -3.09 -18.98
CA CYS A 349 0.87 -2.13 -20.04
C CYS A 349 1.59 -0.79 -19.79
N ALA A 350 1.58 -0.28 -18.57
CA ALA A 350 2.25 0.96 -18.20
C ALA A 350 3.79 0.87 -18.28
N GLU A 351 4.37 -0.29 -18.00
CA GLU A 351 5.82 -0.51 -17.99
C GLU A 351 6.34 -0.96 -19.36
N LYS A 352 5.90 -2.14 -19.84
CA LYS A 352 6.52 -2.78 -21.01
C LYS A 352 5.90 -2.35 -22.32
N ASP A 353 4.57 -2.24 -22.40
CA ASP A 353 3.93 -1.80 -23.65
C ASP A 353 4.34 -0.34 -23.95
N LEU A 354 4.40 0.51 -22.92
CA LEU A 354 4.91 1.88 -23.05
C LEU A 354 6.36 1.92 -23.56
N HIS A 355 7.22 1.00 -23.11
CA HIS A 355 8.62 0.95 -23.51
C HIS A 355 8.81 0.82 -25.03
N ASN A 356 7.91 0.09 -25.70
CA ASN A 356 7.94 -0.08 -27.16
C ASN A 356 7.82 1.25 -27.92
N PHE A 357 7.21 2.27 -27.30
CA PHE A 357 7.04 3.60 -27.87
C PHE A 357 8.13 4.60 -27.42
N LEU A 358 9.00 4.21 -26.49
CA LEU A 358 10.07 5.07 -25.95
C LEU A 358 11.44 4.83 -26.58
N THR A 359 11.67 3.67 -27.19
CA THR A 359 12.96 3.34 -27.81
C THR A 359 12.99 3.77 -29.28
N PRO A 360 13.88 4.68 -29.69
CA PRO A 360 14.18 4.87 -31.10
C PRO A 360 14.87 3.61 -31.63
N VAL A 361 14.44 3.16 -32.80
CA VAL A 361 14.83 1.90 -33.48
C VAL A 361 16.32 1.56 -33.31
N LYS A 362 16.62 0.33 -32.86
CA LYS A 362 17.97 -0.23 -32.91
C LYS A 362 18.31 -0.61 -34.36
N PHE A 363 19.44 -0.09 -34.84
CA PHE A 363 19.99 -0.38 -36.16
C PHE A 363 20.62 -1.78 -36.16
N GLU A 364 19.83 -2.84 -36.31
CA GLU A 364 20.38 -4.16 -36.63
C GLU A 364 19.35 -5.02 -37.38
N SER A 365 19.64 -5.22 -38.68
CA SER A 365 19.06 -6.18 -39.62
C SER A 365 17.57 -6.04 -40.00
N THR A 366 17.37 -5.51 -41.21
CA THR A 366 16.26 -5.75 -42.18
C THR A 366 14.83 -5.78 -41.63
N GLU A 367 14.14 -4.65 -41.85
CA GLU A 367 12.75 -4.33 -41.48
C GLU A 367 12.54 -3.96 -40.01
N THR A 368 12.56 -2.65 -39.72
CA THR A 368 12.13 -2.15 -38.41
C THR A 368 11.44 -0.81 -38.57
N THR A 369 10.11 -0.84 -38.52
CA THR A 369 9.22 0.32 -38.61
C THR A 369 9.07 0.92 -37.21
N THR A 370 9.32 2.22 -37.02
CA THR A 370 8.91 2.94 -35.81
C THR A 370 7.40 2.79 -35.61
N PRO A 371 6.89 2.55 -34.38
CA PRO A 371 5.46 2.45 -34.16
C PRO A 371 4.77 3.72 -34.65
N THR A 372 3.67 3.56 -35.37
CA THR A 372 2.87 4.63 -35.95
C THR A 372 2.07 5.39 -34.88
N VAL A 373 1.63 6.61 -35.22
CA VAL A 373 0.73 7.40 -34.35
C VAL A 373 -0.59 6.66 -34.10
N ALA A 374 -1.07 5.88 -35.07
CA ALA A 374 -2.25 5.03 -34.92
C ALA A 374 -2.07 3.93 -33.87
N GLU A 375 -0.94 3.22 -33.89
CA GLU A 375 -0.61 2.21 -32.88
C GLU A 375 -0.46 2.83 -31.48
N PHE A 376 0.11 4.04 -31.38
CA PHE A 376 0.14 4.78 -30.12
C PHE A 376 -1.28 5.16 -29.64
N GLY A 377 -2.18 5.46 -30.56
CA GLY A 377 -3.61 5.66 -30.29
C GLY A 377 -4.30 4.44 -29.69
N GLU A 378 -4.00 3.25 -30.21
CA GLU A 378 -4.52 1.99 -29.66
C GLU A 378 -3.96 1.70 -28.27
N PHE A 379 -2.66 1.95 -28.08
CA PHE A 379 -2.02 1.87 -26.75
C PHE A 379 -2.71 2.80 -25.74
N ARG A 380 -2.98 4.05 -26.11
CA ARG A 380 -3.70 5.01 -25.24
C ARG A 380 -5.06 4.47 -24.80
N VAL A 381 -5.85 3.94 -25.73
CA VAL A 381 -7.17 3.34 -25.44
C VAL A 381 -7.02 2.18 -24.46
N LYS A 382 -6.08 1.29 -24.74
CA LYS A 382 -5.81 0.12 -23.91
C LYS A 382 -5.42 0.52 -22.48
N LEU A 383 -4.47 1.45 -22.33
CA LEU A 383 -3.98 1.87 -21.01
C LEU A 383 -5.06 2.60 -20.22
N ALA A 384 -5.80 3.52 -20.85
CA ALA A 384 -6.90 4.24 -20.21
C ALA A 384 -8.04 3.29 -19.80
N GLY A 385 -8.39 2.33 -20.67
CA GLY A 385 -9.38 1.31 -20.39
C GLY A 385 -9.01 0.43 -19.19
N LEU A 386 -7.79 -0.12 -19.19
CA LEU A 386 -7.27 -0.90 -18.05
C LEU A 386 -7.27 -0.07 -16.76
N THR A 387 -6.84 1.19 -16.83
CA THR A 387 -6.81 2.10 -15.67
C THR A 387 -8.22 2.29 -15.08
N SER A 388 -9.22 2.54 -15.93
CA SER A 388 -10.60 2.73 -15.49
C SER A 388 -11.20 1.47 -14.88
N VAL A 389 -10.99 0.31 -15.51
CA VAL A 389 -11.53 -0.97 -15.01
C VAL A 389 -10.89 -1.34 -13.68
N THR A 390 -9.57 -1.19 -13.56
CA THR A 390 -8.86 -1.42 -12.30
C THR A 390 -9.35 -0.48 -11.20
N ARG A 391 -9.56 0.81 -11.50
CA ARG A 391 -10.11 1.78 -10.54
C ARG A 391 -11.46 1.35 -9.99
N ASN A 392 -12.42 1.07 -10.88
CA ASN A 392 -13.78 0.67 -10.48
C ASN A 392 -13.76 -0.57 -9.59
N TYR A 393 -12.91 -1.55 -9.89
CA TYR A 393 -12.76 -2.75 -9.06
C TYR A 393 -12.26 -2.41 -7.65
N PHE A 394 -11.17 -1.64 -7.54
CA PHE A 394 -10.61 -1.28 -6.25
C PHE A 394 -11.55 -0.39 -5.42
N GLU A 395 -12.32 0.47 -6.07
CA GLU A 395 -13.39 1.25 -5.41
C GLU A 395 -14.47 0.34 -4.82
N ASN A 396 -14.94 -0.66 -5.58
CA ASN A 396 -15.92 -1.64 -5.09
C ASN A 396 -15.37 -2.50 -3.95
N LEU A 397 -14.10 -2.92 -4.05
CA LEU A 397 -13.43 -3.68 -2.99
C LEU A 397 -13.33 -2.86 -1.71
N VAL A 398 -12.92 -1.59 -1.82
CA VAL A 398 -12.86 -0.67 -0.69
C VAL A 398 -14.23 -0.51 -0.04
N GLN A 399 -15.29 -0.26 -0.83
CA GLN A 399 -16.66 -0.13 -0.32
C GLN A 399 -17.14 -1.39 0.39
N ALA A 400 -16.91 -2.57 -0.19
CA ALA A 400 -17.31 -3.85 0.40
C ALA A 400 -16.62 -4.10 1.76
N LEU A 401 -15.33 -3.75 1.87
CA LEU A 401 -14.56 -3.89 3.10
C LEU A 401 -15.00 -2.89 4.17
N GLU A 402 -15.31 -1.65 3.78
CA GLU A 402 -15.85 -0.63 4.71
C GLU A 402 -17.25 -0.98 5.22
N ALA A 403 -18.06 -1.62 4.38
CA ALA A 403 -19.37 -2.15 4.76
C ALA A 403 -19.29 -3.45 5.60
N GLY A 404 -18.10 -3.84 6.09
CA GLY A 404 -17.94 -5.03 6.94
C GLY A 404 -18.31 -6.36 6.28
N LEU A 405 -18.35 -6.36 4.93
CA LEU A 405 -18.83 -7.46 4.09
C LEU A 405 -20.31 -7.83 4.35
N GLU A 406 -21.13 -6.90 4.85
CA GLU A 406 -22.53 -7.15 5.27
C GLU A 406 -23.50 -7.35 4.08
N ASP A 407 -23.30 -6.65 2.96
CA ASP A 407 -24.24 -6.61 1.83
C ASP A 407 -24.12 -7.77 0.83
N VAL A 408 -23.18 -8.70 0.99
CA VAL A 408 -22.90 -9.69 -0.07
C VAL A 408 -23.72 -10.99 0.05
N HIS A 409 -24.65 -11.05 0.99
CA HIS A 409 -25.60 -12.16 1.09
C HIS A 409 -26.69 -12.14 0.00
N ALA A 410 -27.00 -10.96 -0.57
CA ALA A 410 -28.08 -10.81 -1.55
C ALA A 410 -27.70 -11.34 -2.94
N THR A 411 -26.45 -11.17 -3.35
CA THR A 411 -25.98 -11.55 -4.71
C THR A 411 -25.75 -13.06 -4.86
N ALA A 412 -25.42 -13.75 -3.77
CA ALA A 412 -25.27 -15.21 -3.75
C ALA A 412 -26.63 -15.95 -3.77
N GLN A 413 -27.68 -15.35 -3.20
CA GLN A 413 -29.02 -15.97 -3.12
C GLN A 413 -29.90 -15.67 -4.34
N ALA A 414 -29.73 -14.53 -5.02
CA ALA A 414 -30.47 -14.22 -6.24
C ALA A 414 -30.13 -15.14 -7.43
N ALA A 415 -28.96 -15.79 -7.42
CA ALA A 415 -28.59 -16.80 -8.42
C ALA A 415 -29.23 -18.19 -8.18
N GLY A 416 -29.83 -18.41 -7.00
CA GLY A 416 -30.32 -19.72 -6.57
C GLY A 416 -31.82 -19.94 -6.67
N THR A 417 -32.64 -18.95 -7.07
CA THR A 417 -34.10 -19.13 -7.04
C THR A 417 -34.86 -18.29 -8.07
N SER A 418 -34.84 -18.71 -9.34
CA SER A 418 -36.00 -18.57 -10.24
C SER A 418 -35.76 -19.24 -11.60
N ILE A 419 -36.03 -20.54 -11.70
CA ILE A 419 -36.44 -21.17 -12.96
C ILE A 419 -37.84 -21.76 -12.74
N ALA A 420 -38.85 -20.94 -13.01
CA ALA A 420 -40.20 -21.40 -13.34
C ALA A 420 -40.84 -20.29 -14.18
N GLY A 421 -41.00 -20.56 -15.48
CA GLY A 421 -41.41 -19.56 -16.47
C GLY A 421 -42.89 -19.19 -16.42
N THR A 422 -43.24 -18.04 -17.02
CA THR A 422 -44.31 -17.93 -18.03
C THR A 422 -44.46 -16.49 -18.58
N SER A 423 -44.58 -16.42 -19.91
CA SER A 423 -45.37 -15.52 -20.78
C SER A 423 -45.58 -14.02 -20.50
N SER A 424 -45.20 -13.23 -21.52
CA SER A 424 -45.74 -11.96 -22.02
C SER A 424 -46.93 -11.29 -21.32
N LYS A 425 -46.77 -10.00 -20.99
CA LYS A 425 -47.77 -8.95 -21.26
C LYS A 425 -47.16 -7.55 -21.26
N LYS A 426 -47.53 -6.76 -22.29
CA LYS A 426 -47.29 -5.32 -22.43
C LYS A 426 -47.96 -4.54 -21.30
N GLY A 427 -47.27 -3.50 -20.80
CA GLY A 427 -47.87 -2.45 -19.96
C GLY A 427 -46.88 -1.29 -19.80
N GLY A 428 -47.14 -0.17 -20.45
CA GLY A 428 -46.34 1.04 -20.33
C GLY A 428 -46.78 1.90 -19.14
N THR A 429 -45.82 2.54 -18.46
CA THR A 429 -46.09 3.75 -17.67
C THR A 429 -44.81 4.57 -17.52
N LYS A 430 -44.95 5.87 -17.83
CA LYS A 430 -43.93 6.92 -17.76
C LYS A 430 -43.42 7.12 -16.33
N SER A 431 -42.13 7.41 -16.16
CA SER A 431 -41.62 8.14 -14.99
C SER A 431 -40.40 9.00 -15.32
N LYS A 432 -40.31 10.11 -14.60
CA LYS A 432 -39.72 11.41 -14.97
C LYS A 432 -38.20 11.42 -14.95
N LYS A 433 -37.61 12.05 -15.97
CA LYS A 433 -36.19 12.40 -16.10
C LYS A 433 -35.85 13.55 -15.12
N LYS A 434 -35.03 13.31 -14.10
CA LYS A 434 -34.40 14.35 -13.28
C LYS A 434 -33.11 14.78 -13.97
N GLN A 435 -33.02 16.07 -14.34
CA GLN A 435 -31.80 16.69 -14.84
C GLN A 435 -30.83 16.92 -13.68
N HIS A 436 -29.59 16.45 -13.80
CA HIS A 436 -28.50 16.89 -12.96
C HIS A 436 -27.64 17.92 -13.72
N THR A 437 -27.51 19.07 -13.08
CA THR A 437 -26.71 20.25 -13.42
C THR A 437 -25.21 19.95 -13.35
N LYS A 438 -24.46 20.39 -14.38
CA LYS A 438 -22.99 20.38 -14.42
C LYS A 438 -22.41 21.45 -13.48
N PRO A 439 -21.24 21.23 -12.84
CA PRO A 439 -20.44 22.32 -12.29
C PRO A 439 -19.58 22.97 -13.39
N SER A 440 -19.33 24.27 -13.20
CA SER A 440 -18.65 25.21 -14.08
C SER A 440 -17.17 24.88 -14.29
N SER A 441 -16.71 24.95 -15.55
CA SER A 441 -15.31 24.87 -15.97
C SER A 441 -14.78 26.27 -16.29
N ASP A 442 -13.62 26.64 -15.72
CA ASP A 442 -12.82 27.76 -16.19
C ASP A 442 -11.69 27.26 -17.11
N HIS A 443 -11.47 28.02 -18.18
CA HIS A 443 -10.53 27.88 -19.30
C HIS A 443 -10.90 26.90 -20.44
N THR A 444 -11.32 27.54 -21.53
CA THR A 444 -11.58 27.02 -22.88
C THR A 444 -10.31 26.57 -23.57
N ASP A 445 -10.23 25.27 -23.89
CA ASP A 445 -9.47 24.77 -25.03
C ASP A 445 -10.53 24.13 -25.95
N ASP A 446 -10.94 24.83 -27.01
CA ASP A 446 -12.11 24.54 -27.85
C ASP A 446 -11.95 23.28 -28.74
N GLY A 447 -11.23 22.26 -28.27
CA GLY A 447 -11.04 20.99 -28.95
C GLY A 447 -12.24 20.03 -28.80
N TRP A 448 -12.25 18.95 -29.60
CA TRP A 448 -13.21 17.85 -29.46
C TRP A 448 -12.50 16.55 -29.09
N PRO A 449 -12.96 15.83 -28.05
CA PRO A 449 -12.38 14.53 -27.70
C PRO A 449 -12.83 13.47 -28.70
N CYS A 450 -11.89 12.66 -29.20
CA CYS A 450 -12.22 11.53 -30.05
C CYS A 450 -12.98 10.46 -29.25
N GLU A 451 -14.14 10.03 -29.73
CA GLU A 451 -14.94 8.98 -29.07
C GLU A 451 -14.23 7.62 -29.03
N ARG A 452 -13.27 7.37 -29.93
CA ARG A 452 -12.52 6.12 -29.99
C ARG A 452 -11.28 6.15 -29.09
N CYS A 453 -10.47 7.20 -29.16
CA CYS A 453 -9.17 7.24 -28.48
C CYS A 453 -9.01 8.33 -27.42
N THR A 454 -10.08 9.05 -27.09
CA THR A 454 -10.11 10.15 -26.08
C THR A 454 -9.12 11.29 -26.31
N PHE A 455 -8.41 11.29 -27.44
CA PHE A 455 -7.48 12.35 -27.82
C PHE A 455 -8.26 13.64 -28.08
N LEU A 456 -7.80 14.75 -27.51
CA LEU A 456 -8.41 16.06 -27.73
C LEU A 456 -7.86 16.65 -29.04
N ASN A 457 -8.71 16.70 -30.07
CA ASN A 457 -8.35 17.23 -31.38
C ASN A 457 -8.69 18.73 -31.46
N PRO A 458 -7.91 19.53 -32.20
CA PRO A 458 -8.28 20.92 -32.49
C PRO A 458 -9.66 21.04 -33.16
N PRO A 459 -10.40 22.14 -32.97
CA PRO A 459 -11.71 22.33 -33.60
C PRO A 459 -11.66 22.38 -35.14
N SER A 460 -10.49 22.68 -35.72
CA SER A 460 -10.26 22.79 -37.16
C SER A 460 -10.18 21.45 -37.89
N VAL A 461 -9.94 20.33 -37.19
CA VAL A 461 -9.87 19.00 -37.79
C VAL A 461 -11.17 18.24 -37.60
N VAL A 462 -11.62 17.52 -38.64
CA VAL A 462 -12.84 16.68 -38.60
C VAL A 462 -12.52 15.19 -38.47
N VAL A 463 -11.24 14.83 -38.55
CA VAL A 463 -10.73 13.47 -38.37
C VAL A 463 -9.73 13.50 -37.21
N CYS A 464 -9.76 12.47 -36.37
CA CYS A 464 -8.87 12.39 -35.22
C CYS A 464 -7.41 12.24 -35.69
N SER A 465 -6.52 13.12 -35.20
CA SER A 465 -5.09 13.13 -35.52
C SER A 465 -4.33 11.89 -35.06
N VAL A 466 -4.96 11.04 -34.24
CA VAL A 466 -4.35 9.84 -33.68
C VAL A 466 -4.92 8.56 -34.28
N CYS A 467 -6.25 8.40 -34.33
CA CYS A 467 -6.86 7.13 -34.76
C CYS A 467 -7.64 7.23 -36.09
N GLU A 468 -7.52 8.36 -36.78
CA GLU A 468 -8.13 8.63 -38.09
C GLU A 468 -9.67 8.50 -38.13
N LYS A 469 -10.33 8.45 -36.96
CA LYS A 469 -11.79 8.38 -36.89
C LYS A 469 -12.41 9.75 -37.13
N SER A 470 -13.43 9.79 -38.00
CA SER A 470 -14.28 10.96 -38.23
C SER A 470 -14.97 11.40 -36.93
N ARG A 471 -15.12 12.72 -36.76
CA ARG A 471 -15.89 13.36 -35.70
C ARG A 471 -17.39 13.05 -35.81
N TYR A 472 -17.86 12.72 -37.02
CA TYR A 472 -19.26 12.42 -37.36
C TYR A 472 -19.44 10.98 -37.82
#